data_AF-A0A8H4V0L7-F1
#
_entry.id   AF-A0A8H4V0L7-F1
#
_cell.length_a   1.000
_cell.length_b   1.000
_cell.length_c   1.000
_cell.angle_alpha   90.00
_cell.angle_beta   90.00
_cell.angle_gamma   90.00
#
_symmetry.space_group_name_H-M   'P 1'
#
loop_
_entity.id
_entity.type
_entity.pdbx_description
1 polymer ?
#
loop_
_entity_poly.entity_id
_entity_poly.type
_entity_poly.pdbx_seq_one_letter_code
_entity_poly.pdbx_strand_id
1 'polypeptide(L)'
;MKITEIEGDLFDAPDGAVLIHACNCLGSWGGGIAKVFQNKVPISIGIFIYIANISRPQYPAAYKIYNKPCRTLLKQKRAHTLVHSETNDSKTVNLPLGTALIIPPQPQDYTSSSSTPGGDRNKHWIVCLFTSRAYGRGVSKPDVILENSVHAIRDMRKQLEELFENDDEAQKWDGKIYS
;
A
#
# COMPACT_ATOMS: atom_id res chain seq x y z
N MET A 1 19.83 9.12 -0.34
CA MET A 1 18.57 8.83 0.37
C MET A 1 18.83 9.02 1.85
N LYS A 2 18.01 9.81 2.54
CA LYS A 2 18.08 10.01 4.00
C LYS A 2 16.86 9.29 4.60
N ILE A 3 17.07 8.51 5.65
CA ILE A 3 15.99 7.86 6.40
C ILE A 3 15.89 8.58 7.73
N THR A 4 14.68 9.01 8.10
CA THR A 4 14.37 9.65 9.37
C THR A 4 13.34 8.80 10.11
N GLU A 5 13.61 8.51 11.37
CA GLU A 5 12.69 7.78 12.25
C GLU A 5 11.88 8.79 13.06
N ILE A 6 10.55 8.66 13.02
CA ILE A 6 9.61 9.52 13.72
C ILE A 6 8.64 8.61 14.46
N GLU A 7 8.47 8.84 15.76
CA GLU A 7 7.46 8.14 16.55
C GLU A 7 6.09 8.81 16.34
N GLY A 8 5.08 8.01 15.97
CA GLY A 8 3.72 8.49 15.70
C GLY A 8 2.84 7.44 15.03
N ASP A 9 1.59 7.80 14.73
CA ASP A 9 0.73 6.98 13.88
C ASP A 9 1.07 7.22 12.40
N LEU A 10 1.30 6.13 11.66
CA LEU A 10 1.51 6.16 10.22
C LEU A 10 0.37 6.86 9.47
N PHE A 11 -0.86 6.76 9.99
CA PHE A 11 -2.05 7.34 9.36
C PHE A 11 -2.26 8.83 9.67
N ASP A 12 -1.45 9.40 10.55
CA ASP A 12 -1.40 10.86 10.80
C ASP A 12 -0.42 11.56 9.86
N ALA A 13 0.14 10.84 8.88
CA ALA A 13 0.95 11.42 7.81
C ALA A 13 0.21 12.60 7.11
N PRO A 14 0.94 13.60 6.61
CA PRO A 14 0.32 14.78 6.01
C PRO A 14 -0.37 14.49 4.66
N ASP A 15 -1.23 15.41 4.22
CA ASP A 15 -1.87 15.36 2.91
C ASP A 15 -0.83 15.18 1.78
N GLY A 16 -1.12 14.30 0.83
CA GLY A 16 -0.21 13.96 -0.26
C GLY A 16 0.89 12.95 0.09
N ALA A 17 1.00 12.51 1.36
CA ALA A 17 1.99 11.51 1.75
C ALA A 17 1.75 10.15 1.06
N VAL A 18 2.85 9.40 0.89
CA VAL A 18 2.84 8.04 0.34
C VAL A 18 3.05 7.03 1.47
N LEU A 19 2.03 6.22 1.73
CA LEU A 19 2.10 5.14 2.71
C LEU A 19 2.55 3.85 2.02
N ILE A 20 3.77 3.42 2.30
CA ILE A 20 4.39 2.24 1.69
C ILE A 20 4.32 1.08 2.67
N HIS A 21 3.86 -0.10 2.22
CA HIS A 21 3.88 -1.29 3.06
C HIS A 21 4.09 -2.59 2.29
N ALA A 22 4.64 -3.58 2.98
CA ALA A 22 4.79 -4.94 2.48
C ALA A 22 3.42 -5.66 2.39
N CYS A 23 3.22 -6.36 1.27
CA CYS A 23 1.96 -6.97 0.87
C CYS A 23 2.16 -8.42 0.42
N ASN A 24 1.10 -9.22 0.58
CA ASN A 24 1.04 -10.56 0.01
C ASN A 24 0.33 -10.58 -1.35
N CYS A 25 0.50 -11.66 -2.09
CA CYS A 25 -0.12 -11.87 -3.40
C CYS A 25 -1.55 -12.45 -3.33
N LEU A 26 -2.09 -12.73 -2.14
CA LEU A 26 -3.42 -13.34 -1.99
C LEU A 26 -4.57 -12.33 -2.02
N GLY A 27 -4.25 -11.03 -2.09
CA GLY A 27 -5.25 -9.97 -2.01
C GLY A 27 -5.86 -9.87 -0.61
N SER A 28 -5.04 -9.99 0.44
CA SER A 28 -5.50 -9.93 1.82
C SER A 28 -4.70 -8.91 2.62
N TRP A 29 -5.37 -7.98 3.28
CA TRP A 29 -4.76 -7.14 4.31
C TRP A 29 -5.20 -7.65 5.70
N GLY A 30 -4.98 -8.94 5.96
CA GLY A 30 -5.50 -9.63 7.14
C GLY A 30 -4.57 -9.71 8.36
N GLY A 31 -3.35 -9.15 8.29
CA GLY A 31 -2.36 -9.22 9.38
C GLY A 31 -1.38 -8.04 9.37
N GLY A 32 -0.69 -7.82 10.49
CA GLY A 32 0.29 -6.74 10.66
C GLY A 32 -0.28 -5.34 10.39
N ILE A 33 0.56 -4.43 9.90
CA ILE A 33 0.15 -3.06 9.56
C ILE A 33 -0.94 -3.04 8.49
N ALA A 34 -0.91 -3.96 7.51
CA ALA A 34 -1.94 -4.06 6.49
C ALA A 34 -3.34 -4.28 7.11
N LYS A 35 -3.42 -5.06 8.19
CA LYS A 35 -4.67 -5.19 8.95
C LYS A 35 -5.15 -3.85 9.47
N VAL A 36 -4.26 -2.95 9.88
CA VAL A 36 -4.63 -1.62 10.36
C VAL A 36 -5.22 -0.76 9.24
N PHE A 37 -4.68 -0.82 8.01
CA PHE A 37 -5.31 -0.21 6.82
C PHE A 37 -6.75 -0.69 6.58
N GLN A 38 -7.06 -1.95 6.93
CA GLN A 38 -8.43 -2.48 6.92
C GLN A 38 -9.22 -2.23 8.20
N ASN A 39 -8.54 -2.07 9.33
CA ASN A 39 -9.18 -2.02 10.64
C ASN A 39 -9.94 -0.72 10.80
N LYS A 40 -10.85 -0.79 11.76
CA LYS A 40 -11.78 0.25 12.15
C LYS A 40 -11.03 1.22 13.05
N VAL A 41 -11.00 2.51 12.71
CA VAL A 41 -10.61 3.54 13.69
C VAL A 41 -11.84 3.85 14.55
N PRO A 42 -11.76 3.79 15.89
CA PRO A 42 -12.85 4.26 16.73
C PRO A 42 -13.03 5.76 16.50
N ILE A 43 -14.25 6.17 16.19
CA ILE A 43 -14.60 7.60 16.17
C ILE A 43 -14.61 8.02 17.63
N SER A 44 -13.71 8.92 18.02
CA SER A 44 -13.69 9.51 19.36
C SER A 44 -14.90 10.43 19.51
N ILE A 45 -16.06 9.88 19.83
CA ILE A 45 -17.20 10.66 20.32
C ILE A 45 -17.68 9.96 21.58
N GLY A 46 -17.51 10.66 22.71
CA GLY A 46 -18.21 10.29 23.92
C GLY A 46 -19.71 10.27 23.67
N ILE A 47 -20.39 9.29 24.27
CA ILE A 47 -21.85 9.22 24.43
C ILE A 47 -22.59 8.75 23.16
N PHE A 48 -22.69 7.44 22.93
CA PHE A 48 -23.92 6.64 23.17
C PHE A 48 -23.68 5.20 22.67
N ILE A 49 -23.76 4.26 23.62
CA ILE A 49 -23.84 2.83 23.38
C ILE A 49 -25.19 2.55 22.67
N TYR A 50 -25.28 1.49 21.86
CA TYR A 50 -26.52 0.81 21.47
C TYR A 50 -27.21 1.12 20.12
N ILE A 51 -26.53 1.57 19.06
CA ILE A 51 -27.08 1.35 17.70
C ILE A 51 -25.95 1.25 16.66
N ALA A 52 -25.81 0.06 16.07
CA ALA A 52 -24.98 -0.25 14.89
C ALA A 52 -23.54 0.30 14.87
N ASN A 53 -22.59 -0.52 15.32
CA ASN A 53 -21.14 -0.41 15.11
C ASN A 53 -20.75 -0.45 13.61
N ILE A 54 -21.17 0.52 12.82
CA ILE A 54 -20.78 0.67 11.40
C ILE A 54 -19.52 1.53 11.35
N SER A 55 -18.44 1.02 11.94
CA SER A 55 -17.11 1.62 11.81
C SER A 55 -16.53 1.21 10.45
N ARG A 56 -16.24 2.20 9.59
CA ARG A 56 -15.72 1.98 8.24
C ARG A 56 -14.22 1.62 8.30
N PRO A 57 -13.73 0.71 7.45
CA PRO A 57 -12.29 0.52 7.24
C PRO A 57 -11.61 1.85 6.90
N GLN A 58 -10.31 2.00 7.18
CA GLN A 58 -9.60 3.25 6.93
C GLN A 58 -9.43 3.54 5.44
N TYR A 59 -9.16 2.50 4.62
CA TYR A 59 -9.01 2.60 3.16
C TYR A 59 -9.80 1.53 2.36
N PRO A 60 -11.15 1.53 2.41
CA PRO A 60 -11.99 0.58 1.69
C PRO A 60 -11.80 0.58 0.18
N ALA A 61 -11.64 1.76 -0.43
CA ALA A 61 -11.54 1.88 -1.88
C ALA A 61 -10.17 1.44 -2.36
N ALA A 62 -9.10 1.88 -1.71
CA ALA A 62 -7.75 1.40 -2.01
C ALA A 62 -7.63 -0.12 -1.83
N TYR A 63 -8.26 -0.69 -0.78
CA TYR A 63 -8.27 -2.13 -0.60
C TYR A 63 -8.91 -2.88 -1.79
N LYS A 64 -10.00 -2.36 -2.38
CA LYS A 64 -10.61 -2.97 -3.57
C LYS A 64 -9.67 -2.95 -4.76
N ILE A 65 -8.93 -1.85 -4.95
CA ILE A 65 -7.92 -1.71 -6.01
C ILE A 65 -6.78 -2.70 -5.81
N TYR A 66 -6.32 -2.91 -4.58
CA TYR A 66 -5.31 -3.93 -4.26
C TYR A 66 -5.84 -5.37 -4.45
N ASN A 67 -7.05 -5.66 -3.94
CA ASN A 67 -7.60 -7.02 -3.89
C ASN A 67 -7.91 -7.57 -5.28
N LYS A 68 -8.56 -6.79 -6.15
CA LYS A 68 -9.07 -7.27 -7.45
C LYS A 68 -7.96 -7.84 -8.36
N PRO A 69 -6.85 -7.13 -8.63
CA PRO A 69 -5.76 -7.67 -9.44
C PRO A 69 -5.14 -8.94 -8.83
N CYS A 70 -4.95 -8.97 -7.50
CA CYS A 70 -4.43 -10.16 -6.82
C CYS A 70 -5.33 -11.38 -7.05
N ARG A 71 -6.66 -11.22 -6.90
CA ARG A 71 -7.63 -12.30 -7.13
C ARG A 71 -7.63 -12.77 -8.58
N THR A 72 -7.45 -11.87 -9.53
CA THR A 72 -7.32 -12.21 -10.94
C THR A 72 -6.04 -13.01 -11.21
N LEU A 73 -4.89 -12.53 -10.73
CA LEU A 73 -3.58 -13.18 -10.94
C LEU A 73 -3.46 -14.54 -10.24
N LEU A 74 -4.23 -14.78 -9.17
CA LEU A 74 -4.37 -16.11 -8.58
C LEU A 74 -5.04 -17.12 -9.51
N LYS A 75 -6.00 -16.67 -10.33
CA LYS A 75 -6.70 -17.51 -11.31
C LYS A 75 -5.94 -17.62 -12.63
N GLN A 76 -5.39 -16.50 -13.08
CA GLN A 76 -4.65 -16.36 -14.34
C GLN A 76 -3.20 -16.03 -14.04
N LYS A 77 -2.41 -17.09 -13.81
CA LYS A 77 -1.00 -16.96 -13.49
C LYS A 77 -0.24 -16.39 -14.67
N ARG A 78 0.57 -15.36 -14.39
CA ARG A 78 1.50 -14.76 -15.35
C ARG A 78 2.90 -14.87 -14.79
N ALA A 79 3.73 -15.68 -15.45
CA ALA A 79 5.11 -15.86 -15.06
C ALA A 79 5.97 -14.66 -15.48
N HIS A 80 6.95 -14.31 -14.66
CA HIS A 80 8.00 -13.35 -14.98
C HIS A 80 9.30 -13.73 -14.28
N THR A 81 10.41 -13.17 -14.75
CA THR A 81 11.75 -13.51 -14.25
C THR A 81 12.25 -12.42 -13.33
N LEU A 82 12.63 -12.81 -12.13
CA LEU A 82 13.40 -11.98 -11.21
C LEU A 82 14.88 -12.39 -11.29
N VAL A 83 15.79 -11.42 -11.26
CA VAL A 83 17.24 -11.63 -11.28
C VAL A 83 17.80 -11.21 -9.95
N HIS A 84 18.38 -12.15 -9.22
CA HIS A 84 18.90 -11.92 -7.88
C HIS A 84 19.89 -10.76 -7.86
N SER A 85 19.70 -9.83 -6.92
CA SER A 85 20.44 -8.58 -6.82
C SER A 85 21.95 -8.76 -6.66
N GLU A 86 22.39 -9.77 -5.90
CA GLU A 86 23.81 -10.09 -5.66
C GLU A 86 24.38 -11.18 -6.58
N THR A 87 23.72 -12.34 -6.70
CA THR A 87 24.29 -13.50 -7.42
C THR A 87 24.03 -13.50 -8.92
N ASN A 88 23.14 -12.63 -9.42
CA ASN A 88 22.61 -12.63 -10.80
C ASN A 88 21.86 -13.92 -11.20
N ASP A 89 21.49 -14.77 -10.24
CA ASP A 89 20.68 -15.95 -10.52
C ASP A 89 19.28 -15.55 -10.96
N SER A 90 18.81 -16.12 -12.05
CA SER A 90 17.45 -15.90 -12.54
C SER A 90 16.46 -16.87 -11.90
N LYS A 91 15.31 -16.36 -11.45
CA LYS A 91 14.21 -17.15 -10.90
C LYS A 91 12.88 -16.75 -11.53
N THR A 92 12.17 -17.72 -12.09
CA THR A 92 10.81 -17.52 -12.58
C THR A 92 9.82 -17.53 -11.40
N VAL A 93 9.06 -16.45 -11.26
CA VAL A 93 7.97 -16.32 -10.28
C VAL A 93 6.68 -15.92 -10.97
N ASN A 94 5.56 -15.88 -10.23
CA ASN A 94 4.28 -15.42 -10.77
C ASN A 94 3.96 -14.01 -10.25
N LEU A 95 3.43 -13.16 -11.12
CA LEU A 95 2.87 -11.87 -10.74
C LEU A 95 1.80 -12.04 -9.65
N PRO A 96 1.68 -11.07 -8.72
CA PRO A 96 2.43 -9.80 -8.65
C PRO A 96 3.73 -9.89 -7.83
N LEU A 97 4.26 -11.07 -7.51
CA LEU A 97 5.43 -11.19 -6.62
C LEU A 97 6.64 -10.43 -7.19
N GLY A 98 7.28 -9.60 -6.37
CA GLY A 98 8.43 -8.79 -6.75
C GLY A 98 8.08 -7.49 -7.49
N THR A 99 6.81 -7.10 -7.54
CA THR A 99 6.37 -5.83 -8.14
C THR A 99 5.75 -4.90 -7.08
N ALA A 100 5.41 -3.68 -7.48
CA ALA A 100 4.66 -2.73 -6.67
C ALA A 100 3.31 -2.37 -7.33
N LEU A 101 2.35 -1.97 -6.51
CA LEU A 101 1.11 -1.33 -6.95
C LEU A 101 0.99 0.03 -6.26
N ILE A 102 0.99 1.10 -7.07
CA ILE A 102 0.77 2.47 -6.62
C ILE A 102 -0.73 2.78 -6.76
N ILE A 103 -1.35 3.21 -5.66
CA ILE A 103 -2.78 3.52 -5.58
C ILE A 103 -2.94 5.00 -5.25
N PRO A 104 -3.55 5.82 -6.13
CA PRO A 104 -3.79 7.22 -5.84
C PRO A 104 -4.83 7.40 -4.72
N PRO A 105 -4.87 8.57 -4.06
CA PRO A 105 -5.88 8.89 -3.07
C PRO A 105 -7.29 8.64 -3.62
N GLN A 106 -8.08 7.87 -2.88
CA GLN A 106 -9.45 7.53 -3.29
C GLN A 106 -10.44 8.44 -2.56
N PRO A 107 -11.35 9.14 -3.27
CA PRO A 107 -12.34 10.02 -2.64
C PRO A 107 -13.07 9.37 -1.46
N GLN A 108 -13.48 8.12 -1.61
CA GLN A 108 -14.21 7.37 -0.58
C GLN A 108 -13.42 7.11 0.71
N ASP A 109 -12.09 7.21 0.64
CA ASP A 109 -11.19 6.96 1.78
C ASP A 109 -10.90 8.24 2.57
N TYR A 110 -11.12 9.43 1.98
CA TYR A 110 -10.85 10.72 2.63
C TYR A 110 -12.05 11.66 2.78
N THR A 111 -13.09 11.53 1.94
CA THR A 111 -14.28 12.38 2.06
C THR A 111 -15.09 11.96 3.28
N SER A 112 -15.36 12.91 4.17
CA SER A 112 -16.26 12.66 5.28
C SER A 112 -17.69 12.46 4.78
N SER A 113 -18.33 11.36 5.22
CA SER A 113 -19.79 11.26 5.17
C SER A 113 -20.34 12.39 6.04
N SER A 114 -21.40 13.07 5.62
CA SER A 114 -22.09 14.19 6.30
C SER A 114 -22.49 13.95 7.77
N SER A 115 -22.24 12.75 8.28
CA SER A 115 -22.53 12.25 9.61
C SER A 115 -21.30 12.06 10.52
N THR A 116 -20.09 12.50 10.13
CA THR A 116 -18.87 12.35 10.93
C THR A 116 -18.37 13.71 11.43
N PRO A 117 -18.44 14.01 12.74
CA PRO A 117 -17.78 15.18 13.31
C PRO A 117 -16.26 14.96 13.24
N GLY A 118 -15.52 15.77 12.50
CA GLY A 118 -14.05 15.63 12.41
C GLY A 118 -13.35 16.04 11.11
N GLY A 119 -14.03 16.69 10.14
CA GLY A 119 -13.39 17.16 8.90
C GLY A 119 -13.04 16.04 7.91
N ASP A 120 -12.51 16.41 6.74
CA ASP A 120 -11.98 15.44 5.77
C ASP A 120 -10.66 14.83 6.28
N ARG A 121 -10.41 13.56 5.93
CA ARG A 121 -9.14 12.88 6.27
C ARG A 121 -8.05 13.27 5.28
N ASN A 122 -6.79 13.03 5.63
CA ASN A 122 -5.66 13.27 4.73
C ASN A 122 -5.71 12.35 3.49
N LYS A 123 -5.38 12.91 2.34
CA LYS A 123 -5.31 12.22 1.05
C LYS A 123 -3.96 11.52 0.96
N HIS A 124 -3.96 10.21 1.20
CA HIS A 124 -2.76 9.40 1.09
C HIS A 124 -2.71 8.61 -0.21
N TRP A 125 -1.51 8.56 -0.80
CA TRP A 125 -1.16 7.52 -1.76
C TRP A 125 -0.82 6.24 -0.99
N ILE A 126 -1.13 5.09 -1.56
CA ILE A 126 -0.79 3.79 -0.97
C ILE A 126 0.07 3.01 -1.94
N VAL A 127 1.21 2.51 -1.47
CA VAL A 127 2.07 1.62 -2.24
C VAL A 127 2.12 0.25 -1.59
N CYS A 128 1.66 -0.74 -2.33
CA CYS A 128 1.71 -2.15 -1.95
C CYS A 128 2.95 -2.80 -2.58
N LEU A 129 3.96 -3.15 -1.77
CA LEU A 129 5.13 -3.91 -2.22
C LEU A 129 4.84 -5.41 -2.11
N PHE A 130 4.83 -6.16 -3.21
CA PHE A 130 4.50 -7.58 -3.20
C PHE A 130 5.71 -8.44 -2.85
N THR A 131 5.97 -8.60 -1.55
CA THR A 131 7.20 -9.23 -1.05
C THR A 131 7.03 -10.71 -0.66
N SER A 132 5.79 -11.17 -0.55
CA SER A 132 5.47 -12.56 -0.18
C SER A 132 4.29 -13.10 -0.96
N ARG A 133 4.29 -14.41 -1.25
CA ARG A 133 3.13 -15.05 -1.89
C ARG A 133 1.92 -15.09 -0.97
N ALA A 134 2.12 -15.41 0.30
CA ALA A 134 1.07 -15.53 1.32
C ALA A 134 1.44 -14.76 2.60
N TYR A 135 0.60 -14.84 3.64
CA TYR A 135 0.76 -14.09 4.89
C TYR A 135 0.48 -14.98 6.11
N GLY A 136 0.75 -14.47 7.32
CA GLY A 136 0.60 -15.24 8.57
C GLY A 136 1.54 -16.44 8.58
N ARG A 137 1.02 -17.64 8.88
CA ARG A 137 1.83 -18.88 8.87
C ARG A 137 2.40 -19.28 7.50
N GLY A 138 1.87 -18.72 6.41
CA GLY A 138 2.34 -18.98 5.05
C GLY A 138 3.27 -17.91 4.48
N VAL A 139 3.77 -16.99 5.32
CA VAL A 139 4.70 -15.94 4.89
C VAL A 139 5.99 -16.53 4.32
N SER A 140 6.56 -15.90 3.29
CA SER A 140 7.86 -16.26 2.74
C SER A 140 8.98 -16.14 3.77
N LYS A 141 10.10 -16.83 3.55
CA LYS A 141 11.29 -16.74 4.42
C LYS A 141 11.91 -15.33 4.35
N PRO A 142 12.62 -14.87 5.40
CA PRO A 142 13.18 -13.51 5.45
C PRO A 142 14.09 -13.15 4.26
N ASP A 143 14.98 -14.05 3.86
CA ASP A 143 15.87 -13.90 2.69
C ASP A 143 15.07 -13.68 1.40
N VAL A 144 14.02 -14.48 1.19
CA VAL A 144 13.12 -14.35 0.03
C VAL A 144 12.34 -13.03 0.06
N ILE A 145 11.90 -12.59 1.25
CA ILE A 145 11.21 -11.30 1.42
C ILE A 145 12.14 -10.15 1.07
N LEU A 146 13.38 -10.17 1.56
CA LEU A 146 14.36 -9.12 1.29
C LEU A 146 14.60 -8.98 -0.22
N GLU A 147 14.86 -10.09 -0.92
CA GLU A 147 15.09 -10.05 -2.36
C GLU A 147 13.84 -9.56 -3.12
N ASN A 148 12.65 -10.07 -2.78
CA ASN A 148 11.42 -9.55 -3.40
C ASN A 148 11.17 -8.08 -3.07
N SER A 149 11.63 -7.58 -1.91
CA SER A 149 11.52 -6.16 -1.53
C SER A 149 12.43 -5.29 -2.39
N VAL A 150 13.65 -5.73 -2.67
CA VAL A 150 14.55 -5.06 -3.62
C VAL A 150 13.88 -4.92 -4.99
N HIS A 151 13.30 -6.01 -5.49
CA HIS A 151 12.56 -5.99 -6.75
C HIS A 151 11.34 -5.08 -6.73
N ALA A 152 10.50 -5.16 -5.70
CA ALA A 152 9.31 -4.34 -5.59
C ALA A 152 9.64 -2.84 -5.48
N ILE A 153 10.72 -2.47 -4.79
CA ILE A 153 11.18 -1.07 -4.70
C ILE A 153 11.73 -0.58 -6.05
N ARG A 154 12.49 -1.43 -6.77
CA ARG A 154 12.96 -1.11 -8.14
C ARG A 154 11.79 -0.87 -9.09
N ASP A 155 10.78 -1.75 -9.04
CA ASP A 155 9.57 -1.63 -9.84
C ASP A 155 8.75 -0.38 -9.47
N MET A 156 8.59 -0.09 -8.17
CA MET A 156 7.95 1.14 -7.67
C MET A 156 8.66 2.39 -8.21
N ARG A 157 9.99 2.44 -8.11
CA ARG A 157 10.78 3.58 -8.58
C ARG A 157 10.59 3.80 -10.07
N LYS A 158 10.65 2.74 -10.87
CA LYS A 158 10.40 2.79 -12.30
C LYS A 158 9.01 3.34 -12.63
N GLN A 159 7.96 2.83 -11.96
CA GLN A 159 6.59 3.33 -12.16
C GLN A 159 6.46 4.81 -11.80
N LEU A 160 7.13 5.28 -10.74
CA LEU A 160 7.13 6.70 -10.37
C LEU A 160 7.83 7.57 -11.43
N GLU A 161 8.99 7.15 -11.91
CA GLU A 161 9.72 7.86 -12.98
C GLU A 161 8.85 7.99 -14.24
N GLU A 162 8.17 6.91 -14.65
CA GLU A 162 7.22 6.93 -15.78
C GLU A 162 6.01 7.84 -15.54
N LEU A 163 5.50 7.92 -14.31
CA LEU A 163 4.40 8.84 -13.97
C LEU A 163 4.83 10.31 -14.07
N PHE A 164 6.04 10.64 -13.63
CA PHE A 164 6.56 12.01 -13.66
C PHE A 164 6.98 12.49 -15.05
N GLU A 165 7.40 11.59 -15.94
CA GLU A 165 7.79 11.95 -17.32
C GLU A 165 6.59 12.27 -18.24
N ASN A 166 5.40 11.76 -17.92
CA ASN A 166 4.21 11.89 -18.78
C ASN A 166 3.24 13.01 -18.35
N ASP A 167 3.56 13.77 -17.32
CA ASP A 167 2.71 14.84 -16.79
C ASP A 167 3.21 16.24 -17.19
N ASP A 168 2.76 16.75 -18.34
CA ASP A 168 2.85 18.19 -18.69
C ASP A 168 1.80 19.04 -17.93
N GLU A 169 0.88 18.41 -17.17
CA GLU A 169 -0.19 19.06 -16.40
C GLU A 169 -0.30 18.62 -14.92
N ALA A 170 0.62 17.82 -14.38
CA ALA A 170 0.69 17.69 -12.92
C ALA A 170 1.27 18.98 -12.34
N GLN A 171 0.51 19.59 -11.43
CA GLN A 171 0.96 20.68 -10.57
C GLN A 171 2.40 20.40 -10.11
N LYS A 172 3.32 21.22 -10.61
CA LYS A 172 4.75 21.31 -10.31
C LYS A 172 5.10 20.67 -8.96
N TRP A 173 5.44 19.38 -8.98
CA TRP A 173 6.08 18.72 -7.85
C TRP A 173 7.46 19.36 -7.70
N ASP A 174 7.68 20.09 -6.61
CA ASP A 174 8.84 20.97 -6.46
C ASP A 174 10.16 20.23 -6.17
N GLY A 175 10.14 18.89 -6.26
CA GLY A 175 11.31 18.04 -6.10
C GLY A 175 11.95 18.14 -4.72
N LYS A 176 11.30 18.78 -3.73
CA LYS A 176 11.87 18.91 -2.39
C LYS A 176 11.68 17.62 -1.62
N ILE A 177 12.75 16.85 -1.58
CA ILE A 177 13.00 15.93 -0.47
C ILE A 177 13.20 16.79 0.77
N TYR A 178 12.20 16.84 1.65
CA TYR A 178 12.35 17.47 2.96
C TYR A 178 13.49 16.75 3.70
N SER A 179 14.56 17.51 3.94
CA SER A 179 15.79 17.08 4.61
C SER A 179 15.63 17.03 6.11
#